data_AF-A0A4S8PIZ3-F1
#
_entry.id   AF-A0A4S8PIZ3-F1
#
_cell.length_a   1.000
_cell.length_b   1.000
_cell.length_c   1.000
_cell.angle_alpha   90.00
_cell.angle_beta   90.00
_cell.angle_gamma   90.00
#
_symmetry.space_group_name_H-M   'P 1'
#
loop_
_entity.id
_entity.type
_entity.pdbx_description
1 polymer ?
#
loop_
_entity_poly.entity_id
_entity_poly.type
_entity_poly.pdbx_seq_one_letter_code
_entity_poly.pdbx_strand_id
1 'polypeptide(L)'
;MSGSRGPRYIRVRYSRPTSFLMTGMGGVLMVVAALSLFMPFIPLLVPIGLAGLALLGGGLRSFFGQRYLYNPSTGGLTVFMAFGPGSRGLGAPKGERVFYDGRRIVRELPDGTRRRVSSTGTNRADLARLVEALPPEHGQALTER
;
A
#
# COMPACT_ATOMS: atom_id res chain seq x y z
N MET A 1 -32.44 19.20 -4.28
CA MET A 1 -31.08 19.64 -4.68
C MET A 1 -30.11 18.49 -4.46
N SER A 2 -29.95 17.62 -5.46
CA SER A 2 -29.07 16.44 -5.39
C SER A 2 -27.69 16.81 -5.92
N GLY A 3 -26.78 17.20 -5.02
CA GLY A 3 -25.40 17.47 -5.37
C GLY A 3 -24.72 16.21 -5.92
N SER A 4 -24.21 16.32 -7.13
CA SER A 4 -23.38 15.33 -7.82
C SER A 4 -22.11 15.02 -7.02
N ARG A 5 -22.18 14.04 -6.09
CA ARG A 5 -20.98 13.39 -5.57
C ARG A 5 -20.42 12.51 -6.69
N GLY A 6 -19.44 13.02 -7.43
CA GLY A 6 -18.60 12.18 -8.28
C GLY A 6 -18.03 10.99 -7.49
N PRO A 7 -17.59 9.91 -8.16
CA PRO A 7 -17.15 8.68 -7.50
C PRO A 7 -16.13 8.99 -6.39
N ARG A 8 -16.54 8.75 -5.15
CA ARG A 8 -15.77 9.12 -3.97
C ARG A 8 -14.70 8.05 -3.78
N TYR A 9 -13.49 8.35 -4.26
CA TYR A 9 -12.34 7.47 -4.04
C TYR A 9 -12.14 7.17 -2.56
N ILE A 10 -11.95 5.90 -2.23
CA ILE A 10 -11.67 5.46 -0.87
C ILE A 10 -10.16 5.32 -0.72
N ARG A 11 -9.59 6.24 0.05
CA ARG A 11 -8.15 6.28 0.35
C ARG A 11 -7.87 5.49 1.62
N VAL A 12 -6.91 4.58 1.52
CA VAL A 12 -6.43 3.80 2.66
C VAL A 12 -4.97 4.13 2.90
N ARG A 13 -4.66 4.65 4.09
CA ARG A 13 -3.30 5.08 4.46
C ARG A 13 -2.51 3.96 5.13
N TYR A 14 -1.20 4.17 5.22
CA TYR A 14 -0.34 3.36 6.09
C TYR A 14 -0.71 3.55 7.56
N SER A 15 -0.44 2.53 8.37
CA SER A 15 -0.62 2.63 9.82
C SER A 15 0.51 3.48 10.41
N ARG A 16 0.15 4.45 11.27
CA ARG A 16 1.13 5.25 12.02
C ARG A 16 2.20 4.40 12.71
N PRO A 17 1.88 3.30 13.44
CA PRO A 17 2.92 2.51 14.09
C PRO A 17 3.88 1.85 13.08
N THR A 18 3.41 1.43 11.90
CA THR A 18 4.30 0.92 10.84
C THR A 18 5.22 1.99 10.29
N SER A 19 4.70 3.21 10.08
CA SER A 19 5.49 4.36 9.65
C SER A 19 6.58 4.70 10.68
N PHE A 20 6.22 4.73 11.97
CA PHE A 20 7.20 4.93 13.05
C PHE A 20 8.26 3.83 13.08
N LEU A 21 7.87 2.57 12.95
CA LEU A 21 8.81 1.44 12.95
C LEU A 21 9.81 1.55 11.79
N MET A 22 9.34 1.82 10.57
CA MET A 22 10.21 1.97 9.39
C MET A 22 11.17 3.15 9.53
N THR A 23 10.68 4.30 9.99
CA THR A 23 11.51 5.49 10.21
C THR A 23 12.53 5.26 11.33
N GLY A 24 12.12 4.65 12.44
CA GLY A 24 13.01 4.33 13.56
C GLY A 24 14.12 3.35 13.15
N MET A 25 13.76 2.27 12.45
CA MET A 25 14.74 1.29 11.96
C MET A 25 15.70 1.90 10.93
N GLY A 26 15.20 2.74 10.02
CA GLY A 26 16.04 3.51 9.10
C GLY A 26 17.00 4.44 9.84
N GLY A 27 16.54 5.12 10.89
CA GLY A 27 17.38 5.97 11.74
C GLY A 27 18.49 5.20 12.44
N VAL A 28 18.17 4.05 13.04
CA VAL A 28 19.16 3.17 13.68
C VAL A 28 20.23 2.71 12.69
N LEU A 29 19.82 2.27 11.49
CA LEU A 29 20.77 1.85 10.45
C LEU A 29 21.67 2.99 9.97
N MET A 30 21.17 4.22 9.91
CA MET A 30 21.98 5.40 9.58
C MET A 30 23.01 5.71 10.67
N VAL A 31 22.64 5.57 11.96
CA VAL A 31 23.59 5.71 13.07
C VAL A 31 24.66 4.61 13.01
N VAL A 32 24.27 3.36 12.77
CA VAL A 32 25.21 2.25 12.60
C VAL A 32 26.15 2.50 11.41
N ALA A 33 25.63 2.94 10.26
CA ALA A 33 26.45 3.28 9.11
C ALA A 33 27.44 4.41 9.42
N ALA A 34 27.00 5.46 10.13
CA ALA A 34 27.85 6.57 10.53
C ALA A 34 28.97 6.14 11.49
N LEU A 35 28.65 5.32 12.50
CA LEU A 35 29.64 4.77 13.42
C LEU A 35 30.62 3.82 12.71
N SER A 36 30.14 3.08 11.70
CA SER A 36 30.98 2.17 10.92
C SER A 36 32.05 2.89 10.09
N LEU A 37 31.90 4.20 9.81
CA LEU A 37 32.91 5.00 9.09
C LEU A 37 34.25 5.08 9.85
N PHE A 38 34.21 4.87 11.16
CA PHE A 38 35.38 4.85 12.03
C PHE A 38 35.98 3.45 12.20
N MET A 39 35.38 2.41 11.59
CA MET A 39 35.87 1.04 11.59
C MET A 39 36.49 0.68 10.23
N PRO A 40 37.57 -0.11 10.16
CA PRO A 40 38.26 -0.46 8.92
C PRO A 40 37.47 -1.42 7.98
N PHE A 41 36.20 -1.72 8.28
CA PHE A 41 35.34 -2.65 7.52
C PHE A 41 34.43 -1.91 6.52
N ILE A 42 35.05 -1.31 5.49
CA ILE A 42 34.39 -0.53 4.43
C ILE A 42 33.33 -1.31 3.60
N PRO A 43 33.47 -2.62 3.27
CA PRO A 43 32.53 -3.27 2.33
C PRO A 43 31.10 -3.50 2.88
N LEU A 44 30.90 -3.46 4.21
CA LEU A 44 29.57 -3.55 4.83
C LEU A 44 28.84 -2.21 4.91
N LEU A 45 29.56 -1.10 4.76
CA LEU A 45 29.06 0.24 5.07
C LEU A 45 28.08 0.76 4.01
N VAL A 46 28.38 0.48 2.75
CA VAL A 46 27.56 0.88 1.59
C VAL A 46 26.17 0.24 1.61
N PRO A 47 26.00 -1.09 1.73
CA PRO A 47 24.66 -1.69 1.76
C PRO A 47 23.85 -1.30 3.00
N ILE A 48 24.48 -1.14 4.17
CA ILE A 48 23.81 -0.72 5.41
C ILE A 48 23.32 0.73 5.30
N GLY A 49 24.17 1.64 4.82
CA GLY A 49 23.82 3.04 4.62
C GLY A 49 22.70 3.22 3.59
N LEU A 50 22.77 2.51 2.46
CA LEU A 50 21.71 2.54 1.44
C LEU A 50 20.38 1.98 1.96
N ALA A 51 20.40 0.89 2.73
CA ALA A 51 19.21 0.33 3.36
C ALA A 51 18.61 1.30 4.39
N GLY A 52 19.45 1.95 5.20
CA GLY A 52 19.04 2.98 6.16
C GLY A 52 18.34 4.14 5.47
N LEU A 53 18.94 4.69 4.40
CA LEU A 53 18.35 5.75 3.57
C LEU A 53 17.01 5.34 2.97
N ALA A 54 16.93 4.14 2.39
CA ALA A 54 15.71 3.64 1.76
C ALA A 54 14.57 3.46 2.78
N LEU A 55 14.87 2.93 3.97
CA LEU A 55 13.89 2.75 5.05
C LEU A 55 13.45 4.08 5.65
N LEU A 56 14.37 5.01 5.83
CA LEU A 56 14.08 6.33 6.39
C LEU A 56 13.19 7.13 5.40
N GLY A 57 13.56 7.17 4.12
CA GLY A 57 12.76 7.79 3.06
C GLY A 57 11.40 7.13 2.86
N GLY A 58 11.35 5.79 2.84
CA GLY A 58 10.09 5.04 2.74
C GLY A 58 9.18 5.24 3.95
N GLY A 59 9.74 5.27 5.15
CA GLY A 59 9.04 5.54 6.41
C GLY A 59 8.43 6.94 6.42
N LEU A 60 9.22 7.98 6.11
CA LEU A 60 8.74 9.36 5.97
C LEU A 60 7.64 9.49 4.91
N ARG A 61 7.83 8.89 3.73
CA ARG A 61 6.80 8.88 2.67
C ARG A 61 5.52 8.20 3.13
N SER A 62 5.61 7.13 3.92
CA SER A 62 4.45 6.39 4.41
C SER A 62 3.56 7.21 5.37
N PHE A 63 4.09 8.24 6.05
CA PHE A 63 3.29 9.13 6.89
C PHE A 63 2.30 9.98 6.09
N PHE A 64 2.71 10.41 4.89
CA PHE A 64 1.91 11.29 4.04
C PHE A 64 1.24 10.54 2.87
N GLY A 65 1.75 9.37 2.53
CA GLY A 65 1.31 8.55 1.41
C GLY A 65 0.06 7.73 1.72
N GLN A 66 -0.79 7.61 0.71
CA GLN A 66 -1.80 6.54 0.68
C GLN A 66 -1.13 5.22 0.29
N ARG A 67 -1.68 4.11 0.77
CA ARG A 67 -1.27 2.75 0.44
C ARG A 67 -2.18 2.14 -0.60
N TYR A 68 -3.49 2.38 -0.48
CA TYR A 68 -4.48 1.96 -1.46
C TYR A 68 -5.40 3.11 -1.83
N LEU A 69 -5.83 3.10 -3.08
CA LEU A 69 -6.85 3.98 -3.60
C LEU A 69 -7.85 3.12 -4.36
N TYR A 70 -9.04 2.96 -3.79
CA TYR A 70 -10.13 2.23 -4.42
C TYR A 70 -11.04 3.20 -5.17
N ASN A 71 -11.37 2.85 -6.41
CA ASN A 71 -12.35 3.54 -7.21
C ASN A 71 -13.65 2.71 -7.32
N PRO A 72 -14.74 3.12 -6.65
CA PRO A 72 -16.01 2.40 -6.70
C PRO A 72 -16.63 2.35 -8.10
N SER A 73 -16.36 3.32 -8.98
CA SER A 73 -16.98 3.33 -10.32
C SER A 73 -16.36 2.31 -11.28
N THR A 74 -15.09 1.95 -11.08
CA THR A 74 -14.40 0.96 -11.92
C THR A 74 -14.16 -0.36 -11.21
N GLY A 75 -14.40 -0.44 -9.89
CA GLY A 75 -14.05 -1.60 -9.06
C GLY A 75 -12.54 -1.79 -8.88
N GLY A 76 -11.72 -0.84 -9.36
CA GLY A 76 -10.27 -0.96 -9.40
C GLY A 76 -9.59 -0.48 -8.12
N LEU A 77 -8.53 -1.18 -7.70
CA LEU A 77 -7.69 -0.82 -6.57
C LEU A 77 -6.27 -0.49 -7.01
N THR A 78 -5.90 0.79 -6.91
CA THR A 78 -4.52 1.25 -7.13
C THR A 78 -3.69 1.03 -5.87
N VAL A 79 -2.53 0.39 -6.01
CA VAL A 79 -1.63 0.06 -4.90
C VAL A 79 -0.41 0.95 -4.92
N PHE A 80 -0.12 1.63 -3.82
CA PHE A 80 1.05 2.47 -3.64
C PHE A 80 2.00 1.82 -2.65
N MET A 81 3.17 1.40 -3.13
CA MET A 81 4.23 0.83 -2.28
C MET A 81 5.03 1.93 -1.59
N ALA A 82 5.58 1.64 -0.41
CA ALA A 82 6.44 2.57 0.30
C ALA A 82 7.79 2.77 -0.44
N PHE A 83 8.25 1.75 -1.17
CA PHE A 83 9.50 1.72 -1.92
C PHE A 83 9.31 0.98 -3.26
N GLY A 84 10.24 1.19 -4.20
CA GLY A 84 10.26 0.49 -5.50
C GLY A 84 9.34 1.09 -6.58
N PRO A 85 9.18 0.38 -7.71
CA PRO A 85 8.42 0.89 -8.88
C PRO A 85 6.94 1.15 -8.58
N GLY A 86 6.38 0.48 -7.57
CA GLY A 86 5.01 0.72 -7.12
C GLY A 86 4.80 1.98 -6.28
N SER A 87 5.85 2.77 -6.02
CA SER A 87 5.76 4.01 -5.23
C SER A 87 4.95 5.13 -5.88
N ARG A 88 4.84 5.13 -7.21
CA ARG A 88 3.99 6.05 -7.98
C ARG A 88 2.53 5.58 -8.10
N GLY A 89 2.23 4.38 -7.62
CA GLY A 89 0.91 3.76 -7.76
C GLY A 89 0.89 2.78 -8.94
N LEU A 90 0.64 1.52 -8.64
CA LEU A 90 0.30 0.50 -9.63
C LEU A 90 -1.21 0.55 -9.82
N GLY A 91 -1.62 1.11 -10.96
CA GLY A 91 -3.03 1.20 -11.34
C GLY A 91 -3.68 -0.17 -11.48
N ALA A 92 -5.00 -0.20 -11.32
CA ALA A 92 -5.78 -1.41 -11.57
C ALA A 92 -5.87 -1.67 -13.09
N PRO A 93 -5.47 -2.84 -13.61
CA PRO A 93 -5.79 -3.25 -14.97
C PRO A 93 -7.30 -3.19 -15.25
N LYS A 94 -7.67 -2.87 -16.50
CA LYS A 94 -9.06 -2.80 -16.94
C LYS A 94 -9.72 -4.17 -16.77
N GLY A 95 -10.85 -4.22 -16.07
CA GLY A 95 -11.55 -5.48 -15.73
C GLY A 95 -11.13 -6.10 -14.39
N GLU A 96 -10.23 -5.46 -13.63
CA GLU A 96 -9.97 -5.86 -12.25
C GLU A 96 -11.21 -5.69 -11.38
N ARG A 97 -11.49 -6.70 -10.55
CA ARG A 97 -12.54 -6.67 -9.54
C ARG A 97 -11.93 -6.80 -8.17
N VAL A 98 -12.38 -5.99 -7.22
CA VAL A 98 -11.98 -6.12 -5.82
C VAL A 98 -13.21 -6.40 -4.97
N PHE A 99 -13.12 -7.42 -4.13
CA PHE A 99 -14.21 -7.85 -3.27
C PHE A 99 -13.68 -8.34 -1.92
N TYR A 100 -14.60 -8.51 -0.98
CA TYR A 100 -14.30 -9.08 0.34
C TYR A 100 -14.87 -10.51 0.42
N ASP A 101 -14.01 -11.49 0.67
CA ASP A 101 -14.35 -12.93 0.76
C ASP A 101 -14.88 -13.33 2.15
N GLY A 102 -15.22 -12.35 3.00
CA GLY A 102 -15.59 -12.57 4.40
C GLY A 102 -14.41 -12.60 5.37
N ARG A 103 -13.17 -12.81 4.89
CA ARG A 103 -11.96 -12.87 5.71
C ARG A 103 -10.87 -11.89 5.26
N ARG A 104 -10.79 -11.60 3.96
CA ARG A 104 -9.68 -10.92 3.28
C ARG A 104 -10.22 -10.14 2.08
N ILE A 105 -9.50 -9.09 1.72
CA ILE A 105 -9.73 -8.37 0.47
C ILE A 105 -8.98 -9.13 -0.63
N VAL A 106 -9.72 -9.50 -1.68
CA VAL A 106 -9.21 -10.20 -2.85
C VAL A 106 -9.37 -9.29 -4.05
N ARG A 107 -8.32 -9.21 -4.89
CA ARG A 107 -8.40 -8.62 -6.22
C ARG A 107 -8.36 -9.74 -7.24
N GLU A 108 -9.34 -9.80 -8.11
CA GLU A 108 -9.41 -10.69 -9.26
C GLU A 108 -9.00 -9.89 -10.48
N LEU A 109 -7.93 -10.35 -11.12
CA LEU A 109 -7.40 -9.77 -12.34
C LEU A 109 -8.27 -10.19 -13.55
N PRO A 110 -8.13 -9.51 -14.71
CA PRO A 110 -8.93 -9.82 -15.90
C PRO A 110 -8.71 -11.24 -16.45
N ASP A 111 -7.59 -11.86 -16.12
CA ASP A 111 -7.23 -13.25 -16.45
C ASP A 111 -7.88 -14.27 -15.48
N GLY A 112 -8.70 -13.82 -14.53
CA GLY A 112 -9.28 -14.64 -13.46
C GLY A 112 -8.32 -14.92 -12.30
N THR A 113 -7.07 -14.44 -12.36
CA THR A 113 -6.10 -14.64 -11.29
C THR A 113 -6.53 -13.87 -10.04
N ARG A 114 -6.71 -14.59 -8.93
CA ARG A 114 -7.03 -13.99 -7.64
C ARG A 114 -5.75 -13.70 -6.85
N ARG A 115 -5.57 -12.45 -6.43
CA ARG A 115 -4.47 -12.02 -5.56
C ARG A 115 -5.00 -11.44 -4.26
N ARG A 116 -4.39 -11.83 -3.15
CA ARG A 116 -4.71 -11.26 -1.84
C ARG A 116 -4.16 -9.84 -1.73
N VAL A 117 -4.98 -8.91 -1.26
CA VAL A 117 -4.52 -7.57 -0.87
C VAL A 117 -3.99 -7.63 0.56
N SER A 118 -2.74 -7.21 0.75
CA SER A 118 -2.09 -7.23 2.07
C SER A 118 -2.63 -6.13 2.99
N SER A 119 -3.22 -6.51 4.12
CA SER A 119 -3.64 -5.56 5.17
C SER A 119 -2.50 -5.17 6.13
N THR A 120 -1.33 -5.80 6.00
CA THR A 120 -0.21 -5.62 6.94
C THR A 120 0.38 -4.22 6.84
N GLY A 121 0.31 -3.46 7.93
CA GLY A 121 0.84 -2.09 7.99
C GLY A 121 -0.07 -1.03 7.39
N THR A 122 -1.35 -1.36 7.24
CA THR A 122 -2.41 -0.48 6.75
C THR A 122 -3.21 0.09 7.93
N ASN A 123 -3.72 1.31 7.82
CA ASN A 123 -4.57 1.88 8.86
C ASN A 123 -5.89 1.08 8.97
N ARG A 124 -6.16 0.52 10.16
CA ARG A 124 -7.32 -0.36 10.38
C ARG A 124 -8.66 0.35 10.16
N ALA A 125 -8.80 1.62 10.56
CA ALA A 125 -10.03 2.37 10.37
C ALA A 125 -10.28 2.65 8.89
N ASP A 126 -9.24 3.04 8.15
CA ASP A 126 -9.37 3.25 6.71
C ASP A 126 -9.64 1.91 5.97
N LEU A 127 -9.05 0.80 6.43
CA LEU A 127 -9.28 -0.53 5.89
C LEU A 127 -10.70 -1.03 6.15
N ALA A 128 -11.26 -0.79 7.34
CA ALA A 128 -12.65 -1.13 7.64
C ALA A 128 -13.63 -0.41 6.72
N ARG A 129 -13.41 0.89 6.45
CA ARG A 129 -14.21 1.64 5.46
C ARG A 129 -14.06 1.11 4.04
N LEU A 130 -12.88 0.60 3.68
CA LEU A 130 -12.71 -0.08 2.40
C LEU A 130 -13.54 -1.36 2.36
N VAL A 131 -13.46 -2.22 3.38
CA VAL A 131 -14.23 -3.46 3.45
C VAL A 131 -15.74 -3.21 3.39
N GLU A 132 -16.24 -2.19 4.09
CA GLU A 132 -17.66 -1.82 4.08
C GLU A 132 -18.14 -1.34 2.71
N ALA A 133 -17.25 -0.78 1.89
CA ALA A 133 -17.55 -0.33 0.54
C ALA A 133 -17.31 -1.38 -0.55
N LEU A 134 -16.70 -2.51 -0.20
CA LEU A 134 -16.45 -3.58 -1.15
C LEU A 134 -17.68 -4.49 -1.27
N PRO A 135 -17.99 -4.97 -2.49
CA PRO A 135 -19.04 -5.94 -2.65
C PRO A 135 -18.66 -7.25 -1.92
N PRO A 136 -19.64 -7.94 -1.30
CA PRO A 136 -19.45 -9.31 -0.85
C PRO A 136 -19.17 -10.21 -2.05
N GLU A 137 -18.47 -11.34 -1.85
CA GLU A 137 -18.13 -12.32 -2.90
C GLU A 137 -19.34 -12.86 -3.71
N HIS A 138 -20.57 -12.50 -3.35
CA HIS A 138 -21.79 -12.85 -4.07
C HIS A 138 -22.19 -11.78 -5.08
N GLY A 139 -21.75 -11.96 -6.32
CA GLY A 139 -22.26 -11.23 -7.48
C GLY A 139 -21.50 -11.58 -8.73
N GLN A 140 -22.19 -12.23 -9.67
CA GLN A 140 -21.72 -12.66 -10.98
C GLN A 140 -20.88 -11.57 -11.67
N ALA A 141 -19.99 -11.99 -12.57
CA ALA A 141 -19.37 -11.10 -13.53
C ALA A 141 -20.44 -10.12 -14.05
N LEU A 142 -20.13 -8.83 -14.11
CA LEU A 142 -20.91 -7.92 -14.95
C LEU A 142 -20.68 -8.40 -16.39
N THR A 143 -21.45 -9.40 -16.80
CA THR A 143 -21.53 -9.84 -18.19
C THR A 143 -22.19 -8.66 -18.90
N GLU A 144 -21.40 -7.94 -19.70
CA GLU A 144 -21.89 -6.93 -20.61
C GLU A 144 -23.09 -7.52 -21.38
N ARG A 145 -24.24 -6.84 -21.27
CA ARG A 145 -25.31 -6.88 -22.26
C ARG A 145 -25.14 -5.66 -23.15
#